data_AF-A0A8J4TR95-F1
#
_entry.id   AF-A0A8J4TR95-F1
#
_cell.length_a   1.000
_cell.length_b   1.000
_cell.length_c   1.000
_cell.angle_alpha   90.00
_cell.angle_beta   90.00
_cell.angle_gamma   90.00
#
_symmetry.space_group_name_H-M   'P 1'
#
loop_
_entity.id
_entity.type
_entity.pdbx_description
1 polymer ?
#
loop_
_entity_poly.entity_id
_entity_poly.type
_entity_poly.pdbx_seq_one_letter_code
_entity_poly.pdbx_strand_id
1 'polypeptide(L)'
;MISLGCTMEISRIKAHIMKPKGVVIAMLAQFGLMPLTAFTLAKLFQLGTSEAMAVLVCGCCPAGVLSNVLSFAFRGDMNLSIVMTTCCTLAALGMMPLLLFIYCRGFTDLSAVPYGNVVLALFLTLLPCAFGIYIKYRIPQYSKLVTRVGLSVMLVCLIVFAVLIGILLGEAVLTVGAPRLVATAALMPLIGYGLGYVLSLLFFRHDGA
;
A
#
# COMPACT_ATOMS: atom_id res chain seq x y z
N MET A 1 0.21 -8.79 8.48
CA MET A 1 1.66 -8.47 8.40
C MET A 1 2.57 -9.67 8.66
N ILE A 2 2.30 -10.53 9.66
CA ILE A 2 3.09 -11.77 9.88
C ILE A 2 3.12 -12.66 8.62
N SER A 3 1.96 -12.89 7.99
CA SER A 3 1.88 -13.65 6.72
C SER A 3 2.76 -13.05 5.61
N LEU A 4 2.74 -11.71 5.46
CA LEU A 4 3.59 -10.99 4.51
C LEU A 4 5.08 -11.20 4.84
N GLY A 5 5.47 -11.07 6.11
CA GLY A 5 6.84 -11.37 6.55
C GLY A 5 7.25 -12.81 6.25
N CYS A 6 6.35 -13.78 6.44
CA CYS A 6 6.58 -15.19 6.10
C CYS A 6 6.70 -15.46 4.60
N THR A 7 6.23 -14.56 3.73
CA THR A 7 6.41 -14.63 2.27
C THR A 7 7.70 -13.99 1.78
N MET A 8 8.38 -13.20 2.62
CA MET A 8 9.63 -12.55 2.25
C MET A 8 10.77 -13.56 2.22
N GLU A 9 11.35 -13.76 1.04
CA GLU A 9 12.59 -14.53 0.87
C GLU A 9 13.78 -13.59 0.77
N ILE A 10 14.72 -13.72 1.70
CA ILE A 10 15.96 -12.92 1.73
C ILE A 10 16.76 -13.11 0.42
N SER A 11 16.74 -14.32 -0.14
CA SER A 11 17.33 -14.63 -1.46
C SER A 11 16.69 -13.83 -2.60
N ARG A 12 15.37 -13.57 -2.55
CA ARG A 12 14.68 -12.76 -3.55
C ARG A 12 15.00 -11.27 -3.42
N ILE A 13 15.19 -10.77 -2.20
CA ILE A 13 15.69 -9.41 -1.96
C ILE A 13 17.06 -9.23 -2.62
N LYS A 14 17.97 -10.20 -2.41
CA LYS A 14 19.31 -10.20 -3.01
C LYS A 14 19.28 -10.30 -4.54
N ALA A 15 18.39 -11.11 -5.10
CA ALA A 15 18.22 -11.24 -6.55
C ALA A 15 17.65 -9.96 -7.21
N HIS A 16 16.89 -9.13 -6.49
CA HIS A 16 16.30 -7.91 -7.04
C HIS A 16 17.25 -6.72 -7.09
N ILE A 17 18.32 -6.75 -6.30
CA ILE A 17 19.47 -5.87 -6.52
C ILE A 17 20.07 -6.09 -7.92
N MET A 18 19.90 -7.28 -8.52
CA MET A 18 20.42 -7.62 -9.84
C MET A 18 19.49 -7.25 -11.02
N LYS A 19 18.19 -6.99 -10.78
CA LYS A 19 17.23 -6.55 -11.83
C LYS A 19 16.35 -5.39 -11.32
N PRO A 20 16.92 -4.17 -11.19
CA PRO A 20 16.27 -3.07 -10.47
C PRO A 20 15.11 -2.41 -11.22
N LYS A 21 15.04 -2.54 -12.56
CA LYS A 21 14.11 -1.75 -13.40
C LYS A 21 12.66 -1.82 -12.90
N GLY A 22 12.12 -3.03 -12.72
CA GLY A 22 10.73 -3.20 -12.27
C GLY A 22 10.45 -2.67 -10.86
N VAL A 23 11.40 -2.86 -9.94
CA VAL A 23 11.25 -2.39 -8.54
C VAL A 23 11.31 -0.88 -8.45
N VAL A 24 12.22 -0.24 -9.20
CA VAL A 24 12.34 1.22 -9.24
C VAL A 24 11.06 1.85 -9.79
N ILE A 25 10.50 1.29 -10.88
CA ILE A 25 9.22 1.78 -11.44
C ILE A 25 8.10 1.62 -10.41
N ALA A 26 8.01 0.48 -9.73
CA ALA A 26 7.02 0.25 -8.69
C ALA A 26 7.16 1.22 -7.52
N MET A 27 8.39 1.50 -7.07
CA MET A 27 8.63 2.49 -6.01
C MET A 27 8.25 3.91 -6.45
N LEU A 28 8.60 4.31 -7.67
CA LEU A 28 8.24 5.63 -8.21
C LEU A 28 6.71 5.78 -8.34
N ALA A 29 6.02 4.73 -8.78
CA ALA A 29 4.56 4.73 -8.83
C ALA A 29 3.95 4.78 -7.42
N GLN A 30 4.44 3.97 -6.48
CA GLN A 30 3.88 3.83 -5.14
C GLN A 30 4.16 5.05 -4.24
N PHE A 31 5.36 5.61 -4.28
CA PHE A 31 5.80 6.68 -3.38
C PHE A 31 5.93 8.04 -4.08
N GLY A 32 5.88 8.08 -5.40
CA GLY A 32 5.83 9.33 -6.17
C GLY A 32 4.40 9.64 -6.60
N LEU A 33 3.83 8.80 -7.48
CA LEU A 33 2.54 9.09 -8.11
C LEU A 33 1.36 9.00 -7.14
N MET A 34 1.25 7.94 -6.34
CA MET A 34 0.12 7.72 -5.42
C MET A 34 -0.03 8.83 -4.35
N PRO A 35 1.06 9.30 -3.69
CA PRO A 35 0.98 10.44 -2.77
C PRO A 35 0.64 11.75 -3.49
N LEU A 36 1.18 11.95 -4.70
CA LEU A 36 0.90 13.13 -5.50
C LEU A 36 -0.57 13.18 -5.91
N THR A 37 -1.15 12.06 -6.34
CA THR A 37 -2.57 11.98 -6.70
C THR A 37 -3.47 12.17 -5.48
N ALA A 38 -3.11 11.60 -4.33
CA ALA A 38 -3.81 11.84 -3.07
C ALA A 38 -3.82 13.34 -2.70
N PHE A 39 -2.67 14.01 -2.80
CA PHE A 39 -2.54 15.44 -2.52
C PHE A 39 -3.34 16.31 -3.49
N THR A 40 -3.25 16.04 -4.80
CA THR A 40 -3.96 16.83 -5.82
C THR A 40 -5.46 16.65 -5.72
N LEU A 41 -5.96 15.43 -5.50
CA LEU A 41 -7.38 15.18 -5.28
C LEU A 41 -7.88 15.86 -4.01
N ALA A 42 -7.13 15.80 -2.91
CA ALA A 42 -7.50 16.46 -1.67
C ALA A 42 -7.62 17.99 -1.83
N LYS A 43 -6.73 18.61 -2.60
CA LYS A 43 -6.81 20.05 -2.93
C LYS A 43 -7.95 20.36 -3.90
N LEU A 44 -8.10 19.56 -4.96
CA LEU A 44 -9.11 19.77 -6.01
C LEU A 44 -10.53 19.69 -5.46
N PHE A 45 -10.79 18.71 -4.60
CA PHE A 45 -12.09 18.53 -3.96
C PHE A 45 -12.28 19.39 -2.69
N GLN A 46 -11.26 20.17 -2.31
CA GLN A 46 -11.27 20.99 -1.08
C GLN A 46 -11.72 20.18 0.13
N LEU A 47 -11.10 19.02 0.33
CA LEU A 47 -11.42 18.13 1.44
C LEU A 47 -11.11 18.82 2.78
N GLY A 48 -11.90 18.50 3.80
CA GLY A 48 -11.62 18.96 5.16
C GLY A 48 -10.28 18.43 5.67
N THR A 49 -9.72 19.07 6.71
CA THR A 49 -8.41 18.70 7.27
C THR A 49 -8.31 17.22 7.65
N SER A 50 -9.35 16.67 8.27
CA SER A 50 -9.42 15.25 8.67
C SER A 50 -9.48 14.30 7.45
N GLU A 51 -10.27 14.64 6.44
CA GLU A 51 -10.44 13.85 5.22
C GLU A 51 -9.19 13.85 4.36
N ALA A 52 -8.58 15.03 4.16
CA ALA A 52 -7.33 15.19 3.41
C ALA A 52 -6.21 14.37 4.06
N MET A 53 -6.13 14.36 5.39
CA MET A 53 -5.17 13.53 6.12
C MET A 53 -5.42 12.03 5.90
N ALA A 54 -6.67 11.58 5.97
CA ALA A 54 -7.00 10.17 5.71
C ALA A 54 -6.60 9.74 4.29
N VAL A 55 -6.92 10.55 3.28
CA VAL A 55 -6.58 10.29 1.88
C VAL A 55 -5.07 10.29 1.67
N LEU A 56 -4.34 11.25 2.27
CA LEU A 56 -2.89 11.35 2.16
C LEU A 56 -2.18 10.16 2.81
N VAL A 57 -2.64 9.73 3.99
CA VAL A 57 -2.14 8.53 4.67
C VAL A 57 -2.38 7.30 3.80
N CYS A 58 -3.58 7.14 3.24
CA CYS A 58 -3.89 6.06 2.30
C CYS A 58 -2.95 6.05 1.08
N GLY A 59 -2.60 7.22 0.53
CA GLY A 59 -1.71 7.32 -0.63
C GLY A 59 -0.25 7.06 -0.34
N CYS A 60 0.19 7.33 0.89
CA CYS A 60 1.57 7.06 1.33
C CYS A 60 1.77 5.62 1.83
N CYS A 61 0.68 4.86 2.03
CA CYS A 61 0.75 3.48 2.48
C CYS A 61 1.47 2.58 1.44
N PRO A 62 2.25 1.58 1.90
CA PRO A 62 2.81 0.58 1.00
C PRO A 62 1.75 -0.30 0.35
N ALA A 63 2.13 -0.98 -0.74
CA ALA A 63 1.31 -1.96 -1.42
C ALA A 63 0.88 -3.11 -0.48
N GLY A 64 -0.38 -3.52 -0.58
CA GLY A 64 -0.95 -4.59 0.24
C GLY A 64 -0.83 -5.99 -0.38
N VAL A 65 -0.98 -7.03 0.45
CA VAL A 65 -0.95 -8.45 0.05
C VAL A 65 -2.04 -8.81 -0.98
N LEU A 66 -3.14 -8.06 -1.02
CA LEU A 66 -4.21 -8.22 -2.03
C LEU A 66 -3.68 -8.13 -3.46
N SER A 67 -2.66 -7.31 -3.72
CA SER A 67 -2.05 -7.19 -5.04
C SER A 67 -1.47 -8.52 -5.54
N ASN A 68 -0.93 -9.36 -4.64
CA ASN A 68 -0.42 -10.69 -4.98
C ASN A 68 -1.55 -11.64 -5.42
N VAL A 69 -2.71 -11.58 -4.74
CA VAL A 69 -3.88 -12.39 -5.06
C VAL A 69 -4.48 -11.97 -6.41
N LEU A 70 -4.59 -10.65 -6.65
CA LEU A 70 -5.05 -10.13 -7.93
C LEU A 70 -4.09 -10.48 -9.07
N SER A 71 -2.77 -10.36 -8.84
CA SER A 71 -1.75 -10.76 -9.82
C SER A 71 -1.89 -12.24 -10.19
N PHE A 72 -2.16 -13.11 -9.21
CA PHE A 72 -2.44 -14.51 -9.48
C PHE A 72 -3.73 -14.73 -10.27
N ALA A 73 -4.82 -14.04 -9.91
CA ALA A 73 -6.11 -14.15 -10.58
C ALA A 73 -6.04 -13.74 -12.06
N PHE A 74 -5.29 -12.68 -12.37
CA PHE A 74 -5.07 -12.19 -13.73
C PHE A 74 -3.91 -12.88 -14.45
N ARG A 75 -3.36 -13.99 -13.92
CA ARG A 75 -2.22 -14.72 -14.48
C ARG A 75 -0.96 -13.85 -14.71
N GLY A 76 -0.79 -12.80 -13.93
CA GLY A 76 0.42 -11.98 -13.91
C GLY A 76 1.58 -12.66 -13.18
N ASP A 77 2.74 -12.01 -13.18
CA ASP A 77 3.93 -12.51 -12.51
C ASP A 77 3.82 -12.32 -10.97
N MET A 78 3.38 -13.39 -10.30
CA MET A 78 3.27 -13.40 -8.83
C MET A 78 4.62 -13.22 -8.15
N ASN A 79 5.71 -13.70 -8.75
CA ASN A 79 7.05 -13.57 -8.17
C ASN A 79 7.48 -12.09 -8.16
N LEU A 80 7.19 -11.37 -9.24
CA LEU A 80 7.45 -9.93 -9.34
C LEU A 80 6.58 -9.14 -8.36
N SER A 81 5.28 -9.46 -8.27
CA SER A 81 4.32 -8.79 -7.38
C SER A 81 4.71 -8.92 -5.89
N ILE A 82 5.10 -10.12 -5.45
CA ILE A 82 5.58 -10.36 -4.09
C ILE A 82 6.80 -9.51 -3.79
N VAL A 83 7.72 -9.37 -4.75
CA VAL A 83 8.97 -8.66 -4.50
C VAL A 83 8.78 -7.14 -4.53
N MET A 84 7.97 -6.63 -5.45
CA MET A 84 7.55 -5.22 -5.43
C MET A 84 6.90 -4.87 -4.09
N THR A 85 5.94 -5.69 -3.63
CA THR A 85 5.27 -5.52 -2.35
C THR A 85 6.25 -5.53 -1.18
N THR A 86 7.20 -6.46 -1.19
CA THR A 86 8.23 -6.58 -0.16
C THR A 86 9.12 -5.34 -0.11
N CYS A 87 9.60 -4.90 -1.27
CA CYS A 87 10.51 -3.77 -1.39
C CYS A 87 9.81 -2.46 -1.01
N CYS A 88 8.57 -2.25 -1.46
CA CYS A 88 7.77 -1.10 -1.08
C CYS A 88 7.44 -1.11 0.42
N THR A 89 7.14 -2.26 1.02
CA THR A 89 6.90 -2.36 2.47
C THR A 89 8.14 -1.96 3.28
N LEU A 90 9.34 -2.37 2.84
CA LEU A 90 10.60 -1.95 3.47
C LEU A 90 10.86 -0.45 3.28
N ALA A 91 10.68 0.06 2.06
CA ALA A 91 10.88 1.47 1.75
C ALA A 91 9.88 2.37 2.48
N ALA A 92 8.65 1.91 2.71
CA ALA A 92 7.61 2.67 3.44
C ALA A 92 8.03 3.06 4.86
N LEU A 93 8.94 2.31 5.51
CA LEU A 93 9.42 2.65 6.85
C LEU A 93 10.05 4.05 6.92
N GLY A 94 10.76 4.45 5.86
CA GLY A 94 11.32 5.80 5.74
C GLY A 94 10.48 6.72 4.86
N MET A 95 9.94 6.19 3.76
CA MET A 95 9.24 7.00 2.76
C MET A 95 7.89 7.51 3.26
N MET A 96 7.12 6.70 3.98
CA MET A 96 5.79 7.10 4.46
C MET A 96 5.85 8.31 5.41
N PRO A 97 6.69 8.35 6.47
CA PRO A 97 6.79 9.54 7.32
C PRO A 97 7.39 10.74 6.57
N LEU A 98 8.36 10.52 5.67
CA LEU A 98 8.96 11.57 4.85
C LEU A 98 7.94 12.23 3.92
N LEU A 99 7.15 11.44 3.20
CA LEU A 99 6.13 11.93 2.27
C LEU A 99 5.02 12.65 3.02
N LEU A 100 4.54 12.09 4.14
CA LEU A 100 3.58 12.78 4.98
C LEU A 100 4.13 14.11 5.47
N PHE A 101 5.39 14.17 5.89
CA PHE A 101 6.04 15.43 6.28
C PHE A 101 6.07 16.47 5.13
N ILE A 102 6.40 16.05 3.91
CA ILE A 102 6.47 16.94 2.74
C ILE A 102 5.07 17.44 2.35
N TYR A 103 4.10 16.55 2.17
CA TYR A 103 2.78 16.91 1.67
C TYR A 103 1.90 17.60 2.71
N CYS A 104 2.11 17.32 4.00
CA CYS A 104 1.38 18.02 5.07
C CYS A 104 1.74 19.51 5.14
N ARG A 105 2.97 19.90 4.79
CA ARG A 105 3.36 21.33 4.68
C ARG A 105 2.59 22.11 3.62
N GLY A 106 1.99 21.42 2.64
CA GLY A 106 1.14 22.04 1.64
C GLY A 106 -0.24 22.47 2.14
N PHE A 107 -0.58 22.18 3.41
CA PHE A 107 -1.85 22.58 4.03
C PHE A 107 -1.58 23.47 5.26
N THR A 108 -2.36 24.55 5.39
CA THR A 108 -2.14 25.65 6.35
C THR A 108 -2.48 25.31 7.80
N ASP A 109 -3.32 24.30 8.04
CA ASP A 109 -3.85 23.96 9.37
C ASP A 109 -3.41 22.59 9.90
N LEU A 110 -2.29 22.05 9.41
CA LEU A 110 -1.82 20.70 9.73
C LEU A 110 -0.85 20.63 10.94
N SER A 111 -0.96 21.55 11.89
CA SER A 111 -0.16 21.53 13.12
C SER A 111 -0.43 20.33 14.04
N ALA A 112 -1.40 19.47 13.70
CA ALA A 112 -1.79 18.28 14.47
C ALA A 112 -1.63 16.97 13.67
N VAL A 113 -0.70 16.88 12.72
CA VAL A 113 -0.37 15.57 12.13
C VAL A 113 0.20 14.68 13.25
N PRO A 114 -0.45 13.56 13.60
CA PRO A 114 0.01 12.70 14.68
C PRO A 114 1.18 11.85 14.18
N TYR A 115 2.32 12.48 13.90
CA TYR A 115 3.55 11.81 13.46
C TYR A 115 3.91 10.67 14.41
N GLY A 116 3.68 10.86 15.72
CA GLY A 116 3.82 9.81 16.72
C GLY A 116 2.94 8.59 16.44
N ASN A 117 1.67 8.78 16.08
CA ASN A 117 0.77 7.66 15.76
C ASN A 117 1.14 6.98 14.44
N VAL A 118 1.59 7.74 13.44
CA VAL A 118 2.04 7.18 12.16
C VAL A 118 3.30 6.34 12.35
N VAL A 119 4.29 6.86 13.07
CA VAL A 119 5.53 6.15 13.39
C VAL A 119 5.24 4.94 14.28
N LEU A 120 4.35 5.08 15.28
CA LEU A 120 3.93 3.97 16.13
C LEU A 120 3.19 2.89 15.34
N ALA A 121 2.29 3.26 14.43
CA ALA A 121 1.59 2.32 13.55
C ALA A 121 2.58 1.61 12.61
N LEU A 122 3.56 2.33 12.06
CA LEU A 122 4.65 1.74 11.29
C LEU A 122 5.45 0.74 12.15
N PHE A 123 5.75 1.09 13.40
CA PHE A 123 6.48 0.20 14.31
C PHE A 123 5.66 -1.06 14.66
N LEU A 124 4.37 -0.89 14.95
CA LEU A 124 3.41 -1.96 15.24
C LEU A 124 3.13 -2.85 14.02
N THR A 125 3.29 -2.34 12.79
CA THR A 125 3.21 -3.16 11.57
C THR A 125 4.54 -3.82 11.21
N LEU A 126 5.67 -3.19 11.57
CA LEU A 126 7.01 -3.71 11.35
C LEU A 126 7.34 -4.90 12.26
N LEU A 127 7.03 -4.82 13.55
CA LEU A 127 7.24 -5.90 14.52
C LEU A 127 6.70 -7.27 14.04
N PRO A 128 5.42 -7.40 13.67
CA PRO A 128 4.87 -8.65 13.17
C PRO A 128 5.46 -9.04 11.81
N CYS A 129 5.84 -8.08 10.97
CA CYS A 129 6.51 -8.37 9.71
C CYS A 129 7.90 -8.98 9.94
N ALA A 130 8.71 -8.37 10.81
CA ALA A 130 10.02 -8.87 11.22
C ALA A 130 9.92 -10.26 11.87
N PHE A 131 8.91 -10.47 12.71
CA PHE A 131 8.64 -11.79 13.30
C PHE A 131 8.28 -12.84 12.23
N GLY A 132 7.49 -12.48 11.22
CA GLY A 132 7.20 -13.35 10.08
C GLY A 132 8.45 -13.73 9.27
N ILE A 133 9.34 -12.76 9.01
CA ILE A 133 10.64 -13.00 8.35
C ILE A 133 11.50 -13.94 9.19
N TYR A 134 11.53 -13.74 10.51
CA TYR A 134 12.28 -14.59 11.43
C TYR A 134 11.76 -16.04 11.42
N ILE A 135 10.44 -16.24 11.45
CA ILE A 135 9.83 -17.58 11.32
C ILE A 135 10.23 -18.24 10.01
N LYS A 136 10.18 -17.50 8.89
CA LYS A 136 10.61 -18.00 7.58
C LYS A 136 12.07 -18.45 7.60
N TYR A 137 12.95 -17.66 8.20
CA TYR A 137 14.38 -17.94 8.26
C TYR A 137 14.71 -19.16 9.12
N ARG A 138 14.09 -19.29 10.29
CA ARG A 138 14.35 -20.41 11.22
C ARG A 138 13.62 -21.69 10.84
N ILE A 139 12.38 -21.62 10.39
CA ILE A 139 11.55 -22.80 10.15
C ILE A 139 10.72 -22.66 8.85
N PRO A 140 11.36 -22.79 7.67
CA PRO A 140 10.74 -22.53 6.37
C PRO A 140 9.56 -23.47 6.05
N GLN A 141 9.49 -24.63 6.70
CA GLN A 141 8.41 -25.61 6.54
C GLN A 141 7.05 -25.06 7.03
N TYR A 142 7.02 -24.38 8.19
CA TYR A 142 5.79 -23.77 8.71
C TYR A 142 5.42 -22.46 8.01
N SER A 143 6.37 -21.76 7.38
CA SER A 143 6.08 -20.52 6.64
C SER A 143 5.01 -20.71 5.57
N LYS A 144 5.00 -21.85 4.85
CA LYS A 144 3.99 -22.12 3.81
C LYS A 144 2.59 -22.24 4.42
N LEU A 145 2.47 -22.91 5.57
CA LEU A 145 1.21 -23.04 6.30
C LEU A 145 0.75 -21.68 6.84
N VAL A 146 1.64 -20.93 7.50
CA VAL A 146 1.36 -19.60 8.05
C VAL A 146 0.95 -18.61 6.96
N THR A 147 1.59 -18.69 5.79
CA THR A 147 1.23 -17.87 4.63
C THR A 147 -0.18 -18.18 4.14
N ARG A 148 -0.50 -19.47 3.94
CA ARG A 148 -1.80 -19.91 3.42
C ARG A 148 -2.93 -19.56 4.39
N VAL A 149 -2.75 -19.88 5.68
CA VAL A 149 -3.70 -19.53 6.74
C VAL A 149 -3.80 -18.02 6.89
N GLY A 150 -2.68 -17.30 6.83
CA GLY A 150 -2.66 -15.85 6.93
C GLY A 150 -3.38 -15.15 5.78
N LEU A 151 -3.31 -15.69 4.55
CA LEU A 151 -4.07 -15.19 3.39
C LEU A 151 -5.57 -15.40 3.56
N SER A 152 -6.00 -16.59 4.00
CA SER A 152 -7.43 -16.85 4.25
C SER A 152 -7.98 -16.01 5.39
N VAL A 153 -7.25 -15.90 6.51
CA VAL A 153 -7.62 -15.02 7.64
C VAL A 153 -7.69 -13.56 7.18
N MET A 154 -6.74 -13.08 6.36
CA MET A 154 -6.78 -11.72 5.83
C MET A 154 -8.04 -11.46 5.01
N LEU A 155 -8.42 -12.37 4.11
CA LEU A 155 -9.64 -12.24 3.31
C LEU A 155 -10.89 -12.21 4.18
N VAL A 156 -10.98 -13.09 5.18
CA VAL A 156 -12.11 -13.11 6.13
C VAL A 156 -12.17 -11.80 6.92
N CYS A 157 -11.06 -11.36 7.50
CA CYS A 157 -10.99 -10.09 8.23
C CYS A 157 -11.38 -8.91 7.35
N LEU A 158 -10.95 -8.87 6.09
CA LEU A 158 -11.30 -7.80 5.16
C LEU A 158 -12.80 -7.76 4.90
N ILE A 159 -13.44 -8.91 4.67
CA ILE A 159 -14.90 -8.99 4.46
C ILE A 159 -15.63 -8.54 5.73
N VAL A 160 -15.21 -9.04 6.90
CA VAL A 160 -15.84 -8.67 8.18
C VAL A 160 -15.71 -7.17 8.44
N PHE A 161 -14.54 -6.57 8.23
CA PHE A 161 -14.35 -5.12 8.36
C PHE A 161 -15.19 -4.33 7.37
N ALA A 162 -15.25 -4.76 6.10
CA ALA A 162 -16.07 -4.11 5.08
C ALA A 162 -17.56 -4.12 5.45
N VAL A 163 -18.07 -5.26 5.93
CA VAL A 163 -19.45 -5.40 6.41
C VAL A 163 -19.69 -4.54 7.64
N LEU A 164 -18.78 -4.57 8.62
CA LEU A 164 -18.90 -3.78 9.84
C LEU A 164 -18.93 -2.28 9.56
N ILE A 165 -18.04 -1.80 8.68
CA ILE A 165 -18.03 -0.40 8.22
C ILE A 165 -19.34 -0.09 7.47
N GLY A 166 -19.82 -1.00 6.62
CA GLY A 166 -21.08 -0.85 5.91
C GLY A 166 -22.29 -0.75 6.85
N ILE A 167 -22.32 -1.50 7.95
CA ILE A 167 -23.41 -1.43 8.94
C ILE A 167 -23.30 -0.17 9.80
N LEU A 168 -22.08 0.15 10.27
CA LEU A 168 -21.87 1.19 11.27
C LEU A 168 -21.80 2.60 10.66
N LEU A 169 -21.28 2.70 9.43
CA LEU A 169 -21.11 3.96 8.70
C LEU A 169 -21.89 4.01 7.39
N GLY A 170 -22.66 2.99 7.01
CA GLY A 170 -23.34 2.95 5.71
C GLY A 170 -24.26 4.14 5.46
N GLU A 171 -25.11 4.47 6.43
CA GLU A 171 -25.99 5.65 6.34
C GLU A 171 -25.20 6.96 6.36
N ALA A 172 -24.18 7.07 7.22
CA ALA A 172 -23.32 8.24 7.28
C ALA A 172 -22.54 8.44 5.98
N VAL A 173 -22.05 7.39 5.32
CA VAL A 173 -21.32 7.48 4.04
C VAL A 173 -22.25 7.84 2.89
N LEU A 174 -23.50 7.35 2.91
CA LEU A 174 -24.49 7.61 1.87
C LEU A 174 -25.19 8.98 2.01
N THR A 175 -25.28 9.53 3.22
CA THR A 175 -26.01 10.79 3.49
C THR A 175 -25.11 11.96 3.93
N VAL A 176 -24.00 11.70 4.60
CA VAL A 176 -23.10 12.71 5.23
C VAL A 176 -21.66 12.63 4.68
N GLY A 177 -21.23 11.49 4.14
CA GLY A 177 -19.95 11.31 3.49
C GLY A 177 -19.94 12.19 2.26
N ALA A 178 -19.24 13.32 2.33
CA ALA A 178 -19.25 14.32 1.29
C ALA A 178 -19.05 13.61 -0.07
N PRO A 179 -19.87 13.85 -1.10
CA PRO A 179 -19.72 13.21 -2.42
C PRO A 179 -18.30 13.34 -2.98
N ARG A 180 -17.58 14.37 -2.52
CA ARG A 180 -16.15 14.64 -2.68
C ARG A 180 -15.23 13.52 -2.15
N LEU A 181 -15.49 12.98 -0.95
CA LEU A 181 -14.71 11.90 -0.34
C LEU A 181 -14.92 10.58 -1.07
N VAL A 182 -16.17 10.24 -1.41
CA VAL A 182 -16.50 9.03 -2.21
C VAL A 182 -15.88 9.13 -3.59
N ALA A 183 -15.99 10.29 -4.25
CA ALA A 183 -15.33 10.53 -5.54
C ALA A 183 -13.81 10.37 -5.43
N THR A 184 -13.19 10.93 -4.39
CA THR A 184 -11.74 10.80 -4.16
C THR A 184 -11.34 9.33 -3.94
N ALA A 185 -12.10 8.59 -3.13
CA ALA A 185 -11.84 7.18 -2.84
C ALA A 185 -11.99 6.28 -4.07
N ALA A 186 -12.88 6.62 -5.02
CA ALA A 186 -13.04 5.88 -6.27
C ALA A 186 -11.99 6.28 -7.32
N LEU A 187 -11.72 7.58 -7.46
CA LEU A 187 -10.79 8.11 -8.46
C LEU A 187 -9.34 7.74 -8.16
N MET A 188 -8.94 7.73 -6.89
CA MET A 188 -7.55 7.49 -6.50
C MET A 188 -7.05 6.10 -6.93
N PRO A 189 -7.76 4.98 -6.67
CA PRO A 189 -7.40 3.67 -7.21
C PRO A 189 -7.44 3.61 -8.74
N LEU A 190 -8.44 4.24 -9.38
CA LEU A 190 -8.55 4.25 -10.84
C LEU A 190 -7.35 4.94 -11.51
N ILE A 191 -6.97 6.11 -10.98
CA ILE A 191 -5.78 6.83 -11.44
C ILE A 191 -4.52 6.02 -11.13
N GLY A 192 -4.44 5.38 -9.95
CA GLY A 192 -3.32 4.51 -9.60
C GLY A 192 -3.14 3.34 -10.57
N TYR A 193 -4.21 2.62 -10.89
CA TYR A 193 -4.17 1.53 -11.87
C TYR A 193 -3.86 2.02 -13.28
N GLY A 194 -4.49 3.13 -13.71
CA GLY A 194 -4.26 3.72 -15.02
C GLY A 194 -2.81 4.17 -15.21
N LEU A 195 -2.28 4.96 -14.28
CA LEU A 195 -0.90 5.44 -14.34
C LEU A 195 0.11 4.30 -14.20
N GLY A 196 -0.15 3.33 -13.31
CA GLY A 196 0.69 2.14 -13.16
C GLY A 196 0.76 1.31 -14.44
N TYR A 197 -0.37 1.17 -15.14
CA TYR A 197 -0.44 0.47 -16.43
C TYR A 197 0.31 1.22 -17.54
N VAL A 198 0.12 2.54 -17.64
CA VAL A 198 0.82 3.39 -18.63
C VAL A 198 2.32 3.37 -18.40
N LEU A 199 2.78 3.51 -17.16
CA LEU A 199 4.20 3.39 -16.81
C LEU A 199 4.75 2.02 -17.23
N SER A 200 4.03 0.95 -16.89
CA SER A 200 4.43 -0.41 -17.29
C SER A 200 4.59 -0.54 -18.80
N LEU A 201 3.63 -0.04 -19.58
CA LEU A 201 3.69 -0.05 -21.05
C LEU A 201 4.87 0.73 -21.61
N LEU A 202 5.15 1.94 -21.09
CA LEU A 202 6.24 2.78 -21.57
C LEU A 202 7.60 2.12 -21.37
N PHE A 203 7.79 1.47 -20.22
CA PHE A 203 9.05 0.78 -19.92
C PHE A 203 9.18 -0.58 -20.62
N PHE A 204 8.08 -1.33 -20.82
CA PHE A 204 8.10 -2.58 -21.56
C PHE A 204 8.45 -2.38 -23.04
N ARG A 205 8.04 -1.24 -23.62
CA ARG A 205 8.37 -0.87 -25.00
C ARG A 205 9.86 -0.59 -25.22
N HIS A 206 10.61 -0.32 -24.16
CA HIS A 206 12.04 0.03 -24.27
C HIS A 206 12.96 -1.20 -24.25
N ASP A 207 12.51 -2.35 -23.71
CA ASP A 207 13.30 -3.59 -23.63
C ASP A 207 13.05 -4.54 -24.84
N GLY A 208 12.18 -4.16 -25.79
CA GLY A 208 11.85 -4.92 -26.99
C GLY A 208 12.35 -4.30 -28.31
N ALA A 209 13.36 -3.43 -28.24
CA ALA A 209 14.04 -2.82 -29.39
C ALA A 209 15.50 -3.28 -29.47
#